data_AF-A0A2G9H0H7-F1
#
_entry.id   AF-A0A2G9H0H7-F1
#
_cell.length_a   1.000
_cell.length_b   1.000
_cell.length_c   1.000
_cell.angle_alpha   90.00
_cell.angle_beta   90.00
_cell.angle_gamma   90.00
#
_symmetry.space_group_name_H-M   'P 1'
#
loop_
_entity.id
_entity.type
_entity.pdbx_description
1 polymer ?
#
loop_
_entity_poly.entity_id
_entity_poly.type
_entity_poly.pdbx_seq_one_letter_code
_entity_poly.pdbx_strand_id
1 'polypeptide(L)'
;MSPDLCGSSLLLALPDDIFSVITRSLSPRDVCSLGLSCSDLHTVVASDKVWLAQCDKLGLVPFTTLIEWRKGVSSYKVLCRFLVNIHPLIGIWVHQNPELGNVVYVMPGFLSVVGCRIIPQEVGPLGLEDDPILWTPVFEILCNYEGSTAFFLHGRERGADCVCPGLLKSVDRNCNVLLLEVEPRHQRNGGKLAYSKSFAHEVDKEESRTLSRSDSGVSKSQRIAGQKGTAMLFNRLGFGDRRRLLDVVTSQVRLNVPETANVLLFPHLRNDEVDLQRDVALLYERRLLLLQMYKRGSGNQDLKYGLSELPLNPTELGSSEVCRSLDCTSGYHGLQAGDGPQVHCSKSKTFSGFLKNGLKQIMGKSSSTNGNRECDKKTTSSCESKHIQLHEFLQSGDTIGLSLRAATMKLSSYRAWPNMHDSRFALYKLPIWAPKEGHEYAGLWGGTFGWPPGRPSEDKPGKALFFILISYEESQGQQLLIATKILEGTSYVLHPNGSAMFIVDIDQPSMDTFPWDTDEESNHIDVQKSFMGEGIANGYGFRYPGSKPGSLFVIQNGMLVFIWKESRAVLTLRRLNLTELLRKGERVPSLSPVSNFAYLTKTYSNVFSGFSNSLNTLSSPRQNHL
;
A
#
# COMPACT_ATOMS: atom_id res chain seq x y z
N MET A 1 -0.01 -59.67 -24.73
CA MET A 1 -0.63 -58.34 -24.73
C MET A 1 0.20 -57.48 -23.80
N SER A 2 0.94 -56.52 -24.36
CA SER A 2 1.66 -55.49 -23.61
C SER A 2 0.64 -54.64 -22.84
N PRO A 3 0.88 -54.31 -21.56
CA PRO A 3 0.00 -53.38 -20.88
C PRO A 3 0.11 -52.04 -21.60
N ASP A 4 -1.01 -51.49 -22.03
CA ASP A 4 -1.10 -50.16 -22.61
C ASP A 4 -0.34 -49.19 -21.69
N LEU A 5 0.74 -48.60 -22.22
CA LEU A 5 1.44 -47.46 -21.63
C LEU A 5 0.44 -46.30 -21.60
N CYS A 6 -0.39 -46.29 -20.56
CA CYS A 6 -1.32 -45.20 -20.26
C CYS A 6 -0.52 -43.90 -20.20
N GLY A 7 -0.95 -42.86 -20.91
CA GLY A 7 -0.19 -41.61 -21.07
C GLY A 7 0.21 -40.91 -19.76
N SER A 8 -0.44 -41.24 -18.63
CA SER A 8 -0.04 -40.78 -17.30
C SER A 8 1.28 -41.39 -16.80
N SER A 9 1.61 -42.63 -17.19
CA SER A 9 2.86 -43.30 -16.81
C SER A 9 4.09 -42.63 -17.42
N LEU A 10 3.96 -42.05 -18.62
CA LEU A 10 5.02 -41.27 -19.26
C LEU A 10 5.31 -39.96 -18.54
N LEU A 11 4.28 -39.26 -18.05
CA LEU A 11 4.44 -38.02 -17.30
C LEU A 11 5.07 -38.27 -15.91
N LEU A 12 4.68 -39.37 -15.26
CA LEU A 12 5.19 -39.78 -13.95
C LEU A 12 6.61 -40.39 -14.02
N ALA A 13 7.01 -40.89 -15.18
CA ALA A 13 8.37 -41.39 -15.42
C ALA A 13 9.39 -40.26 -15.69
N LEU A 14 8.94 -39.01 -15.79
CA LEU A 14 9.85 -37.87 -15.99
C LEU A 14 10.67 -37.60 -14.73
N PRO A 15 11.96 -37.23 -14.87
CA PRO A 15 12.74 -36.74 -13.75
C PRO A 15 12.11 -35.49 -13.11
N ASP A 16 12.26 -35.35 -11.80
CA ASP A 16 11.77 -34.20 -11.02
C ASP A 16 12.17 -32.84 -11.62
N ASP A 17 13.37 -32.75 -12.18
CA ASP A 17 13.88 -31.51 -12.75
C ASP A 17 13.10 -31.12 -14.02
N ILE A 18 12.73 -32.09 -14.86
CA ILE A 18 11.86 -31.87 -16.03
C ILE A 18 10.45 -31.52 -15.59
N PHE A 19 9.95 -32.17 -14.55
CA PHE A 19 8.63 -31.86 -14.00
C PHE A 19 8.57 -30.44 -13.42
N SER A 20 9.66 -29.96 -12.82
CA SER A 20 9.77 -28.57 -12.34
C SER A 20 9.69 -27.56 -13.49
N VAL A 21 10.27 -27.86 -14.65
CA VAL A 21 10.18 -27.03 -15.87
C VAL A 21 8.75 -27.03 -16.42
N ILE A 22 8.11 -28.19 -16.50
CA ILE A 22 6.71 -28.31 -16.95
C ILE A 22 5.79 -27.51 -16.03
N THR A 23 5.88 -27.74 -14.72
CA THR A 23 5.03 -27.03 -13.75
C THR A 23 5.30 -25.53 -13.77
N ARG A 24 6.55 -25.08 -13.98
CA ARG A 24 6.88 -23.65 -14.18
C ARG A 24 6.12 -23.02 -15.34
N SER A 25 5.70 -23.76 -16.36
CA SER A 25 4.83 -23.21 -17.42
C SER A 25 3.39 -22.97 -16.95
N LEU A 26 2.91 -23.71 -15.95
CA LEU A 26 1.55 -23.66 -15.41
C LEU A 26 1.37 -22.54 -14.39
N SER A 27 0.12 -22.14 -14.10
CA SER A 27 -0.16 -21.27 -12.96
C SER A 27 -0.13 -22.07 -11.64
N PRO A 28 0.16 -21.45 -10.49
CA PRO A 28 0.11 -22.12 -9.19
C PRO A 28 -1.24 -22.81 -8.91
N ARG A 29 -2.34 -22.28 -9.47
CA ARG A 29 -3.68 -22.88 -9.37
C ARG A 29 -3.76 -24.18 -10.17
N ASP A 30 -3.22 -24.19 -11.39
CA ASP A 30 -3.25 -25.36 -12.26
C ASP A 30 -2.31 -26.45 -11.73
N VAL A 31 -1.20 -26.08 -11.10
CA VAL A 31 -0.34 -27.01 -10.37
C VAL A 31 -1.10 -27.68 -9.21
N CYS A 32 -1.88 -26.91 -8.44
CA CYS A 32 -2.77 -27.51 -7.44
C CYS A 32 -3.80 -28.45 -8.07
N SER A 33 -4.43 -28.07 -9.18
CA SER A 33 -5.37 -28.92 -9.91
C SER A 33 -4.74 -30.21 -10.44
N LEU A 34 -3.48 -30.15 -10.90
CA LEU A 34 -2.71 -31.32 -11.31
C LEU A 34 -2.52 -32.29 -10.15
N GLY A 35 -2.18 -31.78 -8.96
CA GLY A 35 -2.06 -32.58 -7.74
C GLY A 35 -3.38 -33.20 -7.26
N LEU A 36 -4.54 -32.71 -7.72
CA LEU A 36 -5.85 -33.31 -7.42
C LEU A 36 -6.24 -34.42 -8.40
N SER A 37 -5.47 -34.63 -9.47
CA SER A 37 -5.84 -35.54 -10.55
C SER A 37 -5.59 -37.02 -10.20
N CYS A 38 -4.48 -37.33 -9.51
CA CYS A 38 -4.21 -38.67 -8.96
C CYS A 38 -3.19 -38.62 -7.81
N SER A 39 -3.05 -39.72 -7.06
CA SER A 39 -2.12 -39.85 -5.92
C SER A 39 -0.65 -39.66 -6.30
N ASP A 40 -0.27 -40.13 -7.48
CA ASP A 40 1.12 -40.08 -7.92
C ASP A 40 1.49 -38.64 -8.28
N LEU A 41 0.63 -37.94 -9.03
CA LEU A 41 0.80 -36.52 -9.31
C LEU A 41 0.70 -35.65 -8.06
N HIS A 42 -0.14 -36.02 -7.09
CA HIS A 42 -0.16 -35.35 -5.79
C HIS A 42 1.22 -35.41 -5.11
N THR A 43 1.87 -36.57 -5.17
CA THR A 43 3.20 -36.78 -4.57
C THR A 43 4.27 -35.97 -5.29
N VAL A 44 4.28 -35.99 -6.63
CA VAL A 44 5.25 -35.20 -7.42
C VAL A 44 5.03 -33.70 -7.20
N VAL A 45 3.78 -33.22 -7.22
CA VAL A 45 3.43 -31.81 -6.97
C VAL A 45 3.73 -31.40 -5.52
N ALA A 46 3.77 -32.32 -4.56
CA ALA A 46 4.16 -32.02 -3.18
C ALA A 46 5.66 -31.70 -3.02
N SER A 47 6.48 -31.97 -4.04
CA SER A 47 7.92 -31.71 -4.03
C SER A 47 8.24 -30.22 -3.87
N ASP A 48 9.19 -29.90 -2.98
CA ASP A 48 9.66 -28.53 -2.74
C ASP A 48 10.31 -27.93 -4.00
N LYS A 49 10.88 -28.75 -4.91
CA LYS A 49 11.46 -28.29 -6.19
C LYS A 49 10.40 -27.63 -7.09
N VAL A 50 9.22 -28.23 -7.18
CA VAL A 50 8.09 -27.72 -7.98
C VAL A 50 7.67 -26.34 -7.49
N TRP A 51 7.52 -26.20 -6.17
CA TRP A 51 7.08 -24.93 -5.58
C TRP A 51 8.18 -23.87 -5.54
N LEU A 52 9.46 -24.25 -5.45
CA LEU A 52 10.57 -23.32 -5.64
C LEU A 52 10.55 -22.74 -7.06
N ALA A 53 10.33 -23.58 -8.08
CA ALA A 53 10.19 -23.11 -9.46
C ALA A 53 8.98 -22.18 -9.65
N GLN A 54 7.86 -22.42 -8.94
CA GLN A 54 6.72 -21.49 -8.90
C GLN A 54 7.06 -20.16 -8.22
N CYS A 55 7.75 -20.19 -7.08
CA CYS A 55 8.19 -18.97 -6.39
C CYS A 55 9.09 -18.12 -7.27
N ASP A 56 10.08 -18.74 -7.93
CA ASP A 56 11.02 -18.06 -8.81
C ASP A 56 10.34 -17.48 -10.06
N LYS A 57 9.35 -18.19 -10.62
CA LYS A 57 8.52 -17.68 -11.72
C LYS A 57 7.83 -16.35 -11.39
N LEU A 58 7.45 -16.12 -10.14
CA LEU A 58 6.78 -14.88 -9.73
C LEU A 58 7.71 -13.65 -9.81
N GLY A 59 9.03 -13.85 -9.78
CA GLY A 59 10.01 -12.77 -9.95
C GLY A 59 9.95 -11.66 -8.91
N LEU A 60 9.30 -11.88 -7.76
CA LEU A 60 9.11 -10.86 -6.73
C LEU A 60 10.39 -10.56 -5.94
N VAL A 61 11.21 -11.59 -5.72
CA VAL A 61 12.48 -11.50 -5.00
C VAL A 61 13.53 -12.35 -5.71
N PRO A 62 14.83 -12.03 -5.56
CA PRO A 62 15.91 -12.84 -6.13
C PRO A 62 15.86 -14.30 -5.65
N PHE A 63 16.35 -15.22 -6.48
CA PHE A 63 16.39 -16.65 -6.17
C PHE A 63 17.12 -16.97 -4.84
N THR A 64 18.24 -16.29 -4.57
CA THR A 64 18.98 -16.41 -3.31
C THR A 64 18.14 -16.02 -2.10
N THR A 65 17.33 -14.96 -2.23
CA THR A 65 16.39 -14.53 -1.18
C THR A 65 15.28 -15.56 -0.94
N LEU A 66 14.81 -16.28 -1.97
CA LEU A 66 13.83 -17.36 -1.80
C LEU A 66 14.37 -18.50 -0.92
N ILE A 67 15.64 -18.86 -1.10
CA ILE A 67 16.31 -19.89 -0.30
C ILE A 67 16.38 -19.45 1.18
N GLU A 68 16.69 -18.19 1.44
CA GLU A 68 16.70 -17.66 2.80
C GLU A 68 15.30 -17.60 3.42
N TRP A 69 14.30 -17.14 2.67
CA TRP A 69 12.91 -17.10 3.14
C TRP A 69 12.35 -18.49 3.46
N ARG A 70 12.77 -19.52 2.72
CA ARG A 70 12.36 -20.91 2.96
C ARG A 70 12.68 -21.38 4.38
N LYS A 71 13.74 -20.87 5.01
CA LYS A 71 14.12 -21.23 6.39
C LYS A 71 13.08 -20.82 7.43
N GLY A 72 12.29 -19.77 7.15
CA GLY A 72 11.28 -19.25 8.09
C GLY A 72 9.85 -19.76 7.89
N VAL A 73 9.63 -20.69 6.96
CA VAL A 73 8.32 -21.30 6.64
C VAL A 73 8.42 -22.82 6.49
N SER A 74 7.29 -23.52 6.53
CA SER A 74 7.27 -24.98 6.51
C SER A 74 7.63 -25.62 5.16
N SER A 75 7.35 -24.96 4.04
CA SER A 75 7.60 -25.47 2.67
C SER A 75 7.64 -24.35 1.64
N TYR A 76 8.17 -24.63 0.44
CA TYR A 76 8.06 -23.70 -0.69
C TYR A 76 6.62 -23.54 -1.16
N LYS A 77 5.75 -24.54 -0.97
CA LYS A 77 4.31 -24.42 -1.25
C LYS A 77 3.65 -23.32 -0.43
N VAL A 78 4.00 -23.28 0.86
CA VAL A 78 3.52 -22.26 1.79
C VAL A 78 4.07 -20.88 1.42
N LEU A 79 5.36 -20.79 1.08
CA LEU A 79 5.97 -19.57 0.56
C LEU A 79 5.27 -19.08 -0.72
N CYS A 80 5.07 -19.97 -1.69
CA CYS A 80 4.39 -19.66 -2.95
C CYS A 80 2.98 -19.12 -2.71
N ARG A 81 2.22 -19.73 -1.78
CA ARG A 81 0.88 -19.24 -1.43
C ARG A 81 0.93 -17.81 -0.88
N PHE A 82 1.91 -17.52 -0.01
CA PHE A 82 2.12 -16.16 0.49
C PHE A 82 2.44 -15.20 -0.66
N LEU A 83 3.45 -15.51 -1.48
CA LEU A 83 3.89 -14.69 -2.62
C LEU A 83 2.75 -14.41 -3.61
N VAL A 84 1.95 -15.42 -3.97
CA VAL A 84 0.77 -15.26 -4.84
C VAL A 84 -0.26 -14.32 -4.23
N ASN A 85 -0.47 -14.38 -2.92
CA ASN A 85 -1.44 -13.54 -2.22
C ASN A 85 -0.98 -12.07 -2.14
N ILE A 86 0.33 -11.82 -1.98
CA ILE A 86 0.87 -10.47 -1.86
C ILE A 86 1.27 -9.84 -3.19
N HIS A 87 1.48 -10.62 -4.25
CA HIS A 87 1.94 -10.13 -5.56
C HIS A 87 1.10 -8.95 -6.08
N PRO A 88 -0.25 -8.97 -5.99
CA PRO A 88 -1.07 -7.85 -6.44
C PRO A 88 -0.84 -6.54 -5.65
N LEU A 89 -0.28 -6.62 -4.45
CA LEU A 89 -0.02 -5.46 -3.59
C LEU A 89 1.23 -4.69 -3.99
N ILE A 90 2.19 -5.33 -4.67
CA ILE A 90 3.47 -4.71 -5.04
C ILE A 90 3.25 -3.59 -6.08
N GLY A 91 3.94 -2.48 -5.89
CA GLY A 91 3.92 -1.32 -6.80
C GLY A 91 3.72 0.01 -6.08
N ILE A 92 3.45 1.05 -6.87
CA ILE A 92 3.22 2.41 -6.36
C ILE A 92 1.74 2.61 -6.07
N TRP A 93 1.48 3.15 -4.90
CA TRP A 93 0.17 3.53 -4.41
C TRP A 93 0.18 5.00 -4.05
N VAL A 94 -0.95 5.68 -4.28
CA VAL A 94 -1.10 7.09 -3.96
C VAL A 94 -2.32 7.35 -3.09
N HIS A 95 -2.18 8.36 -2.24
CA HIS A 95 -3.28 8.95 -1.50
C HIS A 95 -3.73 10.29 -2.13
N GLN A 96 -4.91 10.76 -1.74
CA GLN A 96 -5.70 11.84 -2.35
C GLN A 96 -4.94 13.15 -2.62
N ASN A 97 -5.26 13.84 -3.71
CA ASN A 97 -4.79 15.21 -4.01
C ASN A 97 -5.43 16.32 -3.15
N PRO A 98 -4.75 17.46 -2.94
CA PRO A 98 -3.49 17.90 -3.58
C PRO A 98 -2.22 17.67 -2.76
N GLU A 99 -2.20 16.70 -1.85
CA GLU A 99 -1.25 16.67 -0.74
C GLU A 99 0.20 16.25 -1.11
N LEU A 100 1.16 16.78 -0.34
CA LEU A 100 2.58 16.39 -0.38
C LEU A 100 2.77 15.07 0.37
N GLY A 101 3.58 14.17 -0.21
CA GLY A 101 3.96 12.93 0.45
C GLY A 101 2.93 11.81 0.34
N ASN A 102 2.10 11.83 -0.70
CA ASN A 102 1.05 10.86 -0.97
C ASN A 102 1.51 9.51 -1.49
N VAL A 103 2.79 9.36 -1.81
CA VAL A 103 3.30 8.19 -2.51
C VAL A 103 3.73 7.13 -1.50
N VAL A 104 3.12 5.96 -1.60
CA VAL A 104 3.46 4.75 -0.85
C VAL A 104 3.93 3.70 -1.85
N TYR A 105 5.19 3.28 -1.75
CA TYR A 105 5.72 2.17 -2.53
C TYR A 105 5.64 0.89 -1.70
N VAL A 106 5.00 -0.13 -2.25
CA VAL A 106 4.83 -1.42 -1.59
C VAL A 106 5.83 -2.41 -2.18
N MET A 107 6.72 -2.91 -1.34
CA MET A 107 7.84 -3.78 -1.74
C MET A 107 8.06 -4.96 -0.79
N PRO A 108 8.75 -6.03 -1.25
CA PRO A 108 9.12 -7.15 -0.39
C PRO A 108 10.11 -6.73 0.71
N GLY A 109 9.85 -7.20 1.94
CA GLY A 109 10.75 -7.10 3.11
C GLY A 109 11.49 -8.41 3.38
N PHE A 110 11.38 -8.97 4.59
CA PHE A 110 11.84 -10.33 4.92
C PHE A 110 10.67 -11.18 5.38
N LEU A 111 10.27 -12.18 4.56
CA LEU A 111 9.02 -12.92 4.75
C LEU A 111 7.82 -11.99 5.00
N SER A 112 7.86 -10.82 4.35
CA SER A 112 6.92 -9.73 4.56
C SER A 112 6.77 -8.86 3.32
N VAL A 113 5.72 -8.04 3.32
CA VAL A 113 5.57 -6.90 2.42
C VAL A 113 5.40 -5.65 3.24
N VAL A 114 6.08 -4.59 2.84
CA VAL A 114 6.11 -3.31 3.54
C VAL A 114 5.62 -2.22 2.58
N GLY A 115 4.67 -1.40 3.05
CA GLY A 115 4.33 -0.15 2.39
C GLY A 115 5.19 0.98 2.96
N CYS A 116 6.06 1.55 2.14
CA CYS A 116 6.96 2.65 2.50
C CYS A 116 6.44 3.96 1.89
N ARG A 117 6.10 4.94 2.74
CA ARG A 117 5.78 6.29 2.28
C ARG A 117 7.07 7.03 1.98
N ILE A 118 7.20 7.54 0.76
CA ILE A 118 8.33 8.38 0.35
C ILE A 118 8.05 9.81 0.80
N ILE A 119 9.04 10.43 1.44
CA ILE A 119 8.90 11.78 1.98
C ILE A 119 9.36 12.79 0.93
N PRO A 120 8.58 13.86 0.70
CA PRO A 120 9.01 15.01 -0.09
C PRO A 120 10.27 15.64 0.51
N GLN A 121 11.33 15.74 -0.29
CA GLN A 121 12.63 16.25 0.11
C GLN A 121 13.36 16.94 -1.03
N GLU A 122 14.36 17.74 -0.69
CA GLU A 122 15.36 18.17 -1.65
C GLU A 122 16.37 17.03 -1.91
N VAL A 123 16.95 17.01 -3.10
CA VAL A 123 18.09 16.17 -3.43
C VAL A 123 19.30 16.73 -2.71
N GLY A 124 20.04 15.86 -2.04
CA GLY A 124 21.24 16.24 -1.30
C GLY A 124 22.43 16.58 -2.21
N PRO A 125 23.61 16.76 -1.59
CA PRO A 125 24.82 17.17 -2.31
C PRO A 125 25.41 16.08 -3.22
N LEU A 126 25.17 14.79 -2.92
CA LEU A 126 25.70 13.67 -3.70
C LEU A 126 24.81 13.33 -4.91
N GLY A 127 23.57 13.83 -4.93
CA GLY A 127 22.65 13.65 -6.04
C GLY A 127 21.65 12.51 -5.80
N LEU A 128 20.81 12.27 -6.80
CA LEU A 128 19.64 11.38 -6.70
C LEU A 128 19.97 9.89 -6.46
N GLU A 129 21.14 9.43 -6.90
CA GLU A 129 21.53 8.02 -6.88
C GLU A 129 22.26 7.63 -5.58
N ASP A 130 23.04 8.57 -5.05
CA ASP A 130 23.93 8.36 -3.91
C ASP A 130 23.34 8.89 -2.59
N ASP A 131 22.52 9.95 -2.63
CA ASP A 131 21.90 10.45 -1.41
C ASP A 131 20.73 9.56 -0.96
N PRO A 132 20.61 9.29 0.35
CA PRO A 132 19.50 8.53 0.90
C PRO A 132 18.19 9.28 0.72
N ILE A 133 17.16 8.58 0.25
CA ILE A 133 15.78 9.09 0.28
C ILE A 133 15.17 8.89 1.66
N LEU A 134 14.42 9.87 2.13
CA LEU A 134 13.66 9.83 3.36
C LEU A 134 12.37 9.05 3.13
N TRP A 135 12.08 8.12 4.04
CA TRP A 135 10.87 7.30 3.96
C TRP A 135 10.35 6.93 5.36
N THR A 136 9.09 6.49 5.45
CA THR A 136 8.52 5.99 6.69
C THR A 136 7.59 4.80 6.45
N PRO A 137 7.56 3.77 7.33
CA PRO A 137 6.67 2.63 7.14
C PRO A 137 5.20 3.02 7.37
N VAL A 138 4.32 2.52 6.52
CA VAL A 138 2.87 2.73 6.60
C VAL A 138 2.17 1.48 7.11
N PHE A 139 2.50 0.34 6.53
CA PHE A 139 1.98 -0.94 6.96
C PHE A 139 2.96 -2.06 6.62
N GLU A 140 2.77 -3.20 7.28
CA GLU A 140 3.53 -4.42 7.02
C GLU A 140 2.61 -5.64 7.08
N ILE A 141 2.81 -6.59 6.17
CA ILE A 141 2.12 -7.88 6.14
C ILE A 141 3.18 -8.97 6.31
N LEU A 142 3.19 -9.63 7.47
CA LEU A 142 4.11 -10.72 7.77
C LEU A 142 3.52 -12.08 7.39
N CYS A 143 4.35 -12.96 6.84
CA CYS A 143 4.04 -14.38 6.68
C CYS A 143 4.45 -15.15 7.94
N ASN A 144 3.57 -15.93 8.54
CA ASN A 144 3.94 -16.85 9.62
C ASN A 144 4.52 -18.17 9.06
N TYR A 145 4.92 -19.10 9.94
CA TYR A 145 5.50 -20.40 9.56
C TYR A 145 4.58 -21.25 8.67
N GLU A 146 3.27 -21.13 8.84
CA GLU A 146 2.23 -21.89 8.11
C GLU A 146 1.73 -21.16 6.85
N GLY A 147 2.20 -19.94 6.59
CA GLY A 147 1.77 -19.09 5.48
C GLY A 147 0.50 -18.29 5.70
N SER A 148 0.06 -18.12 6.94
CA SER A 148 -0.99 -17.17 7.28
C SER A 148 -0.38 -15.78 7.44
N THR A 149 -1.18 -14.76 7.13
CA THR A 149 -0.73 -13.36 7.12
C THR A 149 -1.09 -12.65 8.43
N ALA A 150 -0.17 -11.87 8.96
CA ALA A 150 -0.41 -10.91 10.04
C ALA A 150 -0.24 -9.48 9.50
N PHE A 151 -1.27 -8.65 9.61
CA PHE A 151 -1.23 -7.25 9.16
C PHE A 151 -0.92 -6.33 10.33
N PHE A 152 -0.01 -5.39 10.12
CA PHE A 152 0.34 -4.33 11.06
C PHE A 152 0.24 -2.98 10.36
N LEU A 153 -0.53 -2.08 10.94
CA LEU A 153 -0.52 -0.67 10.57
C LEU A 153 0.55 0.05 11.41
N HIS A 154 1.48 0.73 10.76
CA HIS A 154 2.58 1.44 11.43
C HIS A 154 2.20 2.90 11.71
N GLY A 155 2.66 3.43 12.83
CA GLY A 155 2.55 4.85 13.13
C GLY A 155 3.37 5.25 14.35
N ARG A 156 3.26 6.53 14.73
CA ARG A 156 3.90 7.09 15.91
C ARG A 156 2.87 7.78 16.79
N GLU A 157 2.89 7.47 18.08
CA GLU A 157 2.05 8.15 19.07
C GLU A 157 2.85 8.45 20.33
N ARG A 158 2.66 9.64 20.90
CA ARG A 158 3.36 10.11 22.12
C ARG A 158 4.89 10.00 22.02
N GLY A 159 5.44 10.22 20.82
CA GLY A 159 6.89 10.16 20.57
C GLY A 159 7.46 8.75 20.40
N ALA A 160 6.67 7.68 20.56
CA ALA A 160 7.12 6.30 20.38
C ALA A 160 6.50 5.67 19.12
N ASP A 161 7.28 4.87 18.42
CA ASP A 161 6.81 4.09 17.29
C ASP A 161 5.93 2.93 17.77
N CYS A 162 4.83 2.72 17.07
CA CYS A 162 3.83 1.73 17.44
C CYS A 162 3.24 1.05 16.22
N VAL A 163 2.68 -0.13 16.44
CA VAL A 163 1.97 -0.90 15.43
C VAL A 163 0.58 -1.26 15.92
N CYS A 164 -0.41 -1.18 15.03
CA CYS A 164 -1.76 -1.63 15.27
C CYS A 164 -1.99 -2.94 14.50
N PRO A 165 -2.10 -4.09 15.18
CA PRO A 165 -2.34 -5.37 14.54
C PRO A 165 -3.78 -5.42 13.98
N GLY A 166 -3.95 -6.06 12.83
CA GLY A 166 -5.24 -6.26 12.20
C GLY A 166 -5.23 -7.44 11.23
N LEU A 167 -6.32 -7.60 10.48
CA LEU A 167 -6.50 -8.71 9.55
C LEU A 167 -6.33 -8.26 8.09
N LEU A 168 -5.55 -9.00 7.31
CA LEU A 168 -5.58 -8.89 5.85
C LEU A 168 -6.73 -9.74 5.30
N LYS A 169 -7.68 -9.11 4.60
CA LYS A 169 -8.71 -9.84 3.84
C LYS A 169 -8.13 -10.50 2.60
N SER A 170 -8.94 -11.34 1.94
CA SER A 170 -8.61 -11.87 0.62
C SER A 170 -8.16 -10.76 -0.33
N VAL A 171 -6.99 -10.94 -0.96
CA VAL A 171 -6.44 -10.00 -1.92
C VAL A 171 -6.97 -10.31 -3.31
N ASP A 172 -7.63 -9.33 -3.94
CA ASP A 172 -8.02 -9.45 -5.33
C ASP A 172 -6.79 -9.39 -6.25
N ARG A 173 -6.74 -10.24 -7.28
CA ARG A 173 -5.61 -10.36 -8.21
C ARG A 173 -5.33 -9.05 -8.96
N ASN A 174 -6.38 -8.28 -9.21
CA ASN A 174 -6.31 -7.02 -9.95
C ASN A 174 -6.59 -5.81 -9.04
N CYS A 175 -6.33 -5.94 -7.73
CA CYS A 175 -6.64 -4.89 -6.78
C CYS A 175 -6.00 -3.56 -7.19
N ASN A 176 -6.82 -2.51 -7.20
CA ASN A 176 -6.39 -1.15 -7.49
C ASN A 176 -6.76 -0.18 -6.35
N VAL A 177 -7.37 -0.67 -5.28
CA VAL A 177 -7.67 0.08 -4.05
C VAL A 177 -7.35 -0.76 -2.82
N LEU A 178 -6.59 -0.18 -1.88
CA LEU A 178 -6.42 -0.70 -0.52
C LEU A 178 -7.27 0.14 0.43
N LEU A 179 -8.17 -0.51 1.17
CA LEU A 179 -9.08 0.13 2.12
C LEU A 179 -8.69 -0.27 3.54
N LEU A 180 -8.52 0.72 4.41
CA LEU A 180 -8.42 0.52 5.85
C LEU A 180 -9.82 0.61 6.45
N GLU A 181 -10.30 -0.50 7.02
CA GLU A 181 -11.65 -0.62 7.54
C GLU A 181 -11.64 -1.11 8.99
N VAL A 182 -12.74 -0.85 9.71
CA VAL A 182 -13.04 -1.51 10.99
C VAL A 182 -14.14 -2.53 10.73
N GLU A 183 -14.03 -3.70 11.33
CA GLU A 183 -14.99 -4.78 11.14
C GLU A 183 -15.52 -5.37 12.44
N PRO A 184 -16.84 -5.54 12.55
CA PRO A 184 -17.43 -6.33 13.60
C PRO A 184 -17.20 -7.82 13.34
N ARG A 185 -16.94 -8.55 14.42
CA ARG A 185 -16.61 -9.97 14.44
C ARG A 185 -17.40 -10.65 15.55
N HIS A 186 -17.82 -11.89 15.32
CA HIS A 186 -18.39 -12.72 16.38
C HIS A 186 -17.26 -13.46 17.07
N GLN A 187 -17.31 -13.54 18.40
CA GLN A 187 -16.31 -14.32 19.13
C GLN A 187 -16.32 -15.75 18.61
N ARG A 188 -15.14 -16.22 18.20
CA ARG A 188 -14.94 -17.62 17.84
C ARG A 188 -14.93 -18.40 19.16
N ASN A 189 -16.11 -18.81 19.64
CA ASN A 189 -16.21 -19.73 20.78
C ASN A 189 -15.26 -20.90 20.57
N GLY A 190 -14.50 -21.27 21.61
CA GLY A 190 -13.39 -22.22 21.62
C GLY A 190 -13.74 -23.67 21.27
N GLY A 191 -14.34 -23.89 20.10
CA GLY A 191 -14.42 -25.17 19.42
C GLY A 191 -13.23 -25.31 18.48
N LYS A 192 -12.58 -26.49 18.53
CA LYS A 192 -11.50 -26.96 17.66
C LYS A 192 -11.41 -26.24 16.30
N LEU A 193 -10.20 -25.81 15.94
CA LEU A 193 -9.82 -25.21 14.66
C LEU A 193 -10.69 -25.71 13.49
N ALA A 194 -11.71 -24.95 13.12
CA ALA A 194 -12.19 -24.93 11.76
C ALA A 194 -11.14 -24.13 10.97
N TYR A 195 -10.17 -24.85 10.41
CA TYR A 195 -9.37 -24.37 9.30
C TYR A 195 -10.30 -23.64 8.33
N SER A 196 -9.99 -22.37 8.03
CA SER A 196 -10.56 -21.70 6.87
C SER A 196 -9.99 -22.39 5.63
N LYS A 197 -10.59 -23.53 5.27
CA LYS A 197 -10.37 -24.19 3.99
C LYS A 197 -11.04 -23.31 2.94
N SER A 198 -10.29 -22.37 2.35
CA SER A 198 -10.62 -21.97 0.99
C SER A 198 -10.32 -23.19 0.10
N PHE A 199 -11.40 -23.85 -0.33
CA PHE A 199 -11.45 -24.98 -1.27
C PHE A 199 -10.67 -26.24 -0.88
N ALA A 200 -11.33 -27.16 -0.15
CA ALA A 200 -11.16 -28.61 -0.30
C ALA A 200 -12.23 -29.38 0.50
N HIS A 201 -12.98 -30.23 -0.22
CA HIS A 201 -13.94 -31.26 0.21
C HIS A 201 -15.40 -30.85 0.47
N GLU A 202 -16.23 -31.01 -0.56
CA GLU A 202 -17.41 -31.88 -0.43
C GLU A 202 -17.01 -33.26 -0.99
N VAL A 203 -16.91 -34.24 -0.11
CA VAL A 203 -17.16 -35.65 -0.43
C VAL A 203 -17.94 -36.15 0.76
N ASP A 204 -19.24 -36.38 0.56
CA ASP A 204 -19.97 -37.35 1.37
C ASP A 204 -20.34 -38.53 0.48
N LYS A 205 -20.12 -39.71 1.07
CA LYS A 205 -20.51 -41.06 0.66
C LYS A 205 -21.97 -41.10 0.17
N GLU A 206 -22.42 -42.03 -0.65
CA GLU A 206 -21.90 -43.13 -1.47
C GLU A 206 -23.20 -43.74 -2.02
N GLU A 207 -23.37 -43.91 -3.34
CA GLU A 207 -24.05 -45.09 -3.91
C GLU A 207 -24.03 -45.07 -5.45
N SER A 208 -23.83 -46.27 -5.97
CA SER A 208 -23.56 -46.68 -7.34
C SER A 208 -24.57 -46.23 -8.41
N ARG A 209 -24.08 -45.89 -9.62
CA ARG A 209 -24.33 -46.63 -10.89
C ARG A 209 -23.94 -45.82 -12.15
N THR A 210 -23.03 -46.40 -12.93
CA THR A 210 -22.95 -46.46 -14.41
C THR A 210 -23.00 -45.17 -15.28
N LEU A 211 -21.85 -44.89 -15.91
CA LEU A 211 -21.60 -44.48 -17.31
C LEU A 211 -22.80 -44.08 -18.20
N SER A 212 -22.75 -42.86 -18.77
CA SER A 212 -22.94 -42.64 -20.23
C SER A 212 -22.72 -41.19 -20.69
N ARG A 213 -22.40 -41.07 -21.98
CA ARG A 213 -21.93 -39.92 -22.78
C ARG A 213 -22.97 -38.80 -23.05
N SER A 214 -22.39 -37.66 -23.43
CA SER A 214 -22.79 -36.67 -24.46
C SER A 214 -23.90 -35.63 -24.21
N ASP A 215 -23.47 -34.39 -24.48
CA ASP A 215 -24.12 -33.26 -25.15
C ASP A 215 -25.23 -32.41 -24.50
N SER A 216 -24.90 -31.10 -24.51
CA SER A 216 -25.76 -29.94 -24.71
C SER A 216 -26.79 -29.58 -23.63
N GLY A 217 -26.79 -28.31 -23.22
CA GLY A 217 -27.94 -27.71 -22.56
C GLY A 217 -27.61 -26.86 -21.34
N VAL A 218 -27.58 -25.55 -21.55
CA VAL A 218 -27.73 -24.47 -20.58
C VAL A 218 -28.44 -24.89 -19.29
N SER A 219 -27.79 -24.73 -18.13
CA SER A 219 -28.45 -24.87 -16.82
C SER A 219 -28.33 -23.60 -15.99
N LYS A 220 -29.47 -22.89 -15.91
CA LYS A 220 -29.79 -21.92 -14.88
C LYS A 220 -29.87 -22.65 -13.53
N SER A 221 -28.84 -22.55 -12.71
CA SER A 221 -28.95 -22.84 -11.28
C SER A 221 -28.20 -21.78 -10.48
N GLN A 222 -28.84 -20.61 -10.39
CA GLN A 222 -28.49 -19.58 -9.43
C GLN A 222 -29.78 -19.21 -8.70
N ARG A 223 -30.32 -20.14 -7.92
CA ARG A 223 -31.37 -19.89 -6.94
C ARG A 223 -31.36 -21.01 -5.90
N ILE A 224 -31.27 -20.58 -4.65
CA ILE A 224 -31.44 -21.34 -3.41
C ILE A 224 -30.16 -21.97 -2.87
N ALA A 225 -29.32 -21.12 -2.28
CA ALA A 225 -28.53 -21.45 -1.10
C ALA A 225 -28.44 -20.18 -0.23
N GLY A 226 -29.29 -20.12 0.79
CA GLY A 226 -29.14 -19.33 2.03
C GLY A 226 -29.03 -17.80 1.90
N GLN A 227 -30.00 -17.10 2.49
CA GLN A 227 -29.83 -15.71 2.94
C GLN A 227 -28.57 -15.58 3.82
N LYS A 228 -27.42 -15.27 3.22
CA LYS A 228 -26.28 -14.73 3.97
C LYS A 228 -26.68 -13.33 4.41
N GLY A 229 -26.85 -13.15 5.72
CA GLY A 229 -27.14 -11.86 6.32
C GLY A 229 -26.26 -10.77 5.72
N THR A 230 -26.88 -9.67 5.32
CA THR A 230 -26.22 -8.51 4.72
C THR A 230 -25.16 -8.01 5.71
N ALA A 231 -23.91 -8.45 5.55
CA ALA A 231 -22.81 -7.98 6.37
C ALA A 231 -22.79 -6.44 6.30
N MET A 232 -22.99 -5.78 7.43
CA MET A 232 -23.01 -4.32 7.48
C MET A 232 -21.62 -3.81 7.10
N LEU A 233 -21.56 -3.03 6.02
CA LEU A 233 -20.28 -2.58 5.46
C LEU A 233 -19.84 -1.30 6.15
N PHE A 234 -18.59 -1.25 6.60
CA PHE A 234 -17.95 -0.06 7.15
C PHE A 234 -18.16 1.18 6.27
N ASN A 235 -18.09 1.03 4.94
CA ASN A 235 -18.30 2.11 3.96
C ASN A 235 -19.71 2.73 3.96
N ARG A 236 -20.70 2.13 4.64
CA ARG A 236 -22.05 2.70 4.79
C ARG A 236 -22.19 3.62 5.99
N LEU A 237 -21.23 3.62 6.91
CA LEU A 237 -21.18 4.57 8.03
C LEU A 237 -20.87 5.98 7.53
N GLY A 238 -21.37 6.98 8.26
CA GLY A 238 -20.98 8.38 8.03
C GLY A 238 -19.46 8.56 8.11
N PHE A 239 -18.90 9.53 7.38
CA PHE A 239 -17.45 9.77 7.37
C PHE A 239 -16.89 10.05 8.78
N GLY A 240 -17.61 10.85 9.59
CA GLY A 240 -17.25 11.14 10.97
C GLY A 240 -17.18 9.89 11.84
N ASP A 241 -18.18 9.00 11.72
CA ASP A 241 -18.21 7.73 12.46
C ASP A 241 -17.08 6.79 12.05
N ARG A 242 -16.78 6.69 10.74
CA ARG A 242 -15.67 5.89 10.21
C ARG A 242 -14.34 6.36 10.77
N ARG A 243 -14.07 7.67 10.73
CA ARG A 243 -12.86 8.27 11.28
C ARG A 243 -12.72 7.97 12.75
N ARG A 244 -13.79 8.23 13.51
CA ARG A 244 -13.82 8.04 14.96
C ARG A 244 -13.60 6.59 15.36
N LEU A 245 -14.22 5.64 14.65
CA LEU A 245 -14.01 4.22 14.88
C LEU A 245 -12.57 3.79 14.62
N LEU A 246 -11.96 4.27 13.52
CA LEU A 246 -10.56 3.96 13.22
C LEU A 246 -9.65 4.47 14.35
N ASP A 247 -9.80 5.74 14.75
CA ASP A 247 -8.99 6.34 15.82
C ASP A 247 -9.14 5.59 17.15
N VAL A 248 -10.38 5.24 17.54
CA VAL A 248 -10.66 4.46 18.76
C VAL A 248 -10.03 3.08 18.68
N VAL A 249 -10.27 2.32 17.60
CA VAL A 249 -9.74 0.97 17.46
C VAL A 249 -8.21 0.99 17.46
N THR A 250 -7.58 1.86 16.66
CA THR A 250 -6.12 1.94 16.62
C THR A 250 -5.53 2.29 17.97
N SER A 251 -6.14 3.20 18.74
CA SER A 251 -5.66 3.58 20.07
C SER A 251 -5.66 2.43 21.09
N GLN A 252 -6.59 1.48 20.93
CA GLN A 252 -6.83 0.38 21.86
C GLN A 252 -6.05 -0.89 21.50
N VAL A 253 -5.93 -1.22 20.21
CA VAL A 253 -5.15 -2.39 19.76
C VAL A 253 -3.66 -2.11 19.62
N ARG A 254 -3.25 -0.85 19.76
CA ARG A 254 -1.86 -0.40 19.62
C ARG A 254 -0.90 -1.19 20.49
N LEU A 255 0.21 -1.61 19.88
CA LEU A 255 1.34 -2.23 20.54
C LEU A 255 2.57 -1.35 20.35
N ASN A 256 3.31 -1.09 21.43
CA ASN A 256 4.60 -0.41 21.34
C ASN A 256 5.64 -1.37 20.78
N VAL A 257 6.37 -0.94 19.75
CA VAL A 257 7.43 -1.76 19.16
C VAL A 257 8.72 -1.50 19.95
N PRO A 258 9.39 -2.53 20.50
CA PRO A 258 10.69 -2.36 21.12
C PRO A 258 11.68 -1.75 20.11
N GLU A 259 12.56 -0.85 20.56
CA GLU A 259 13.50 -0.16 19.68
C GLU A 259 14.35 -1.13 18.84
N THR A 260 14.75 -2.27 19.43
CA THR A 260 15.49 -3.35 18.76
C THR A 260 14.75 -3.97 17.57
N ALA A 261 13.41 -4.04 17.63
CA ALA A 261 12.56 -4.55 16.57
C ALA A 261 12.17 -3.48 15.55
N ASN A 262 12.57 -2.23 15.78
CA ASN A 262 12.23 -1.09 14.95
C ASN A 262 13.39 -0.66 14.03
N VAL A 263 14.55 -1.30 14.14
CA VAL A 263 15.79 -0.91 13.44
C VAL A 263 15.74 -1.20 11.93
N LEU A 264 15.19 -2.36 11.53
CA LEU A 264 15.30 -2.88 10.17
C LEU A 264 13.97 -3.45 9.65
N LEU A 265 13.60 -3.09 8.41
CA LEU A 265 12.44 -3.66 7.69
C LEU A 265 12.84 -4.49 6.46
N PHE A 266 14.01 -4.23 5.91
CA PHE A 266 14.62 -4.94 4.80
C PHE A 266 16.14 -4.93 4.97
N PRO A 267 16.88 -5.89 4.39
CA PRO A 267 18.34 -5.90 4.45
C PRO A 267 18.94 -4.66 3.78
N HIS A 268 20.01 -4.12 4.35
CA HIS A 268 20.72 -3.01 3.72
C HIS A 268 21.37 -3.46 2.41
N LEU A 269 21.46 -2.52 1.46
CA LEU A 269 22.22 -2.74 0.24
C LEU A 269 23.71 -2.49 0.53
N ARG A 270 24.42 -3.50 1.05
CA ARG A 270 25.88 -3.46 1.27
C ARG A 270 26.55 -4.67 0.60
N ASN A 271 27.80 -4.49 0.16
CA ASN A 271 28.53 -5.48 -0.63
C ASN A 271 29.18 -6.60 0.20
N ASP A 272 29.08 -6.57 1.54
CA ASP A 272 29.67 -7.59 2.40
C ASP A 272 28.64 -8.69 2.76
N GLU A 273 28.94 -9.93 2.39
CA GLU A 273 28.10 -11.11 2.69
C GLU A 273 27.92 -11.32 4.20
N VAL A 274 28.91 -10.97 5.03
CA VAL A 274 28.84 -11.15 6.49
C VAL A 274 27.84 -10.16 7.09
N ASP A 275 27.79 -8.94 6.58
CA ASP A 275 26.81 -7.92 7.00
C ASP A 275 25.40 -8.34 6.60
N LEU A 276 25.20 -8.87 5.39
CA LEU A 276 23.91 -9.37 4.93
C LEU A 276 23.36 -10.49 5.84
N GLN A 277 24.22 -11.42 6.24
CA GLN A 277 23.82 -12.52 7.12
C GLN A 277 23.38 -12.02 8.51
N ARG A 278 24.05 -10.98 9.03
CA ARG A 278 23.66 -10.32 10.29
C ARG A 278 22.31 -9.62 10.16
N ASP A 279 22.07 -8.88 9.07
CA ASP A 279 20.79 -8.24 8.79
C ASP A 279 19.64 -9.26 8.71
N VAL A 280 19.87 -10.38 8.02
CA VAL A 280 18.87 -11.46 7.90
C VAL A 280 18.54 -12.07 9.27
N ALA A 281 19.52 -12.28 10.14
CA ALA A 281 19.30 -12.77 11.49
C ALA A 281 18.44 -11.81 12.33
N LEU A 282 18.74 -10.51 12.29
CA LEU A 282 17.96 -9.47 12.98
C LEU A 282 16.52 -9.40 12.47
N LEU A 283 16.32 -9.47 11.16
CA LEU A 283 14.99 -9.49 10.55
C LEU A 283 14.19 -10.74 10.94
N TYR A 284 14.86 -11.88 11.08
CA TYR A 284 14.25 -13.12 11.54
C TYR A 284 13.77 -13.02 13.00
N GLU A 285 14.62 -12.52 13.90
CA GLU A 285 14.27 -12.29 15.30
C GLU A 285 13.11 -11.29 15.44
N ARG A 286 13.19 -10.17 14.73
CA ARG A 286 12.13 -9.16 14.66
C ARG A 286 10.80 -9.78 14.22
N ARG A 287 10.82 -10.58 13.15
CA ARG A 287 9.61 -11.25 12.65
C ARG A 287 8.99 -12.16 13.72
N LEU A 288 9.80 -12.96 14.42
CA LEU A 288 9.31 -13.84 15.48
C LEU A 288 8.66 -13.03 16.62
N LEU A 289 9.30 -11.94 17.04
CA LEU A 289 8.77 -11.05 18.07
C LEU A 289 7.41 -10.45 17.67
N LEU A 290 7.29 -9.91 16.46
CA LEU A 290 6.02 -9.34 15.97
C LEU A 290 4.93 -10.41 15.85
N LEU A 291 5.25 -11.60 15.37
CA LEU A 291 4.29 -12.72 15.33
C LEU A 291 3.86 -13.17 16.73
N GLN A 292 4.76 -13.11 17.73
CA GLN A 292 4.42 -13.39 19.12
C GLN A 292 3.49 -12.31 19.69
N MET A 293 3.79 -11.04 19.44
CA MET A 293 2.94 -9.90 19.81
C MET A 293 1.54 -10.02 19.19
N TYR A 294 1.47 -10.40 17.91
CA TYR A 294 0.23 -10.66 17.19
C TYR A 294 -0.58 -11.83 17.74
N LYS A 295 0.03 -12.79 18.43
CA LYS A 295 -0.68 -13.91 19.04
C LYS A 295 -1.14 -13.62 20.47
N ARG A 296 -0.39 -12.82 21.23
CA ARG A 296 -0.51 -12.76 22.71
C ARG A 296 -1.28 -11.57 23.26
N GLY A 297 -1.51 -10.49 22.51
CA GLY A 297 -2.08 -9.28 23.13
C GLY A 297 -1.03 -8.51 23.90
N SER A 298 -1.24 -7.20 24.13
CA SER A 298 -0.36 -6.35 24.97
C SER A 298 -0.42 -6.74 26.45
N GLY A 299 0.09 -7.92 26.81
CA GLY A 299 0.25 -8.35 28.19
C GLY A 299 1.65 -8.00 28.71
N ASN A 300 1.87 -6.76 29.13
CA ASN A 300 2.98 -6.38 30.00
C ASN A 300 2.42 -5.83 31.31
N GLN A 301 2.14 -6.72 32.27
CA GLN A 301 2.35 -6.46 33.69
C GLN A 301 2.96 -7.73 34.28
N ASP A 302 4.17 -7.58 34.83
CA ASP A 302 4.93 -8.45 35.73
C ASP A 302 4.78 -9.98 35.61
N LEU A 303 5.94 -10.64 35.53
CA LEU A 303 6.10 -12.04 35.93
C LEU A 303 5.63 -12.23 37.39
N LYS A 304 4.33 -12.50 37.58
CA LYS A 304 3.80 -13.19 38.74
C LYS A 304 2.79 -14.24 38.27
N TYR A 305 3.15 -15.50 38.54
CA TYR A 305 2.26 -16.64 38.46
C TYR A 305 0.97 -16.36 39.26
N GLY A 306 -0.20 -16.52 38.62
CA GLY A 306 -1.47 -16.70 39.33
C GLY A 306 -2.71 -16.12 38.65
N LEU A 307 -3.59 -17.05 38.22
CA LEU A 307 -5.05 -16.93 38.08
C LEU A 307 -5.65 -16.23 36.84
N SER A 308 -5.94 -17.08 35.85
CA SER A 308 -7.24 -17.23 35.14
C SER A 308 -8.03 -15.98 34.71
N GLU A 309 -7.59 -15.33 33.64
CA GLU A 309 -8.49 -14.72 32.63
C GLU A 309 -7.96 -15.06 31.23
N LEU A 310 -8.84 -15.49 30.32
CA LEU A 310 -8.45 -15.83 28.94
C LEU A 310 -7.89 -14.57 28.24
N PRO A 311 -6.76 -14.66 27.51
CA PRO A 311 -6.19 -13.51 26.84
C PRO A 311 -7.10 -13.03 25.70
N LEU A 312 -7.46 -11.74 25.73
CA LEU A 312 -8.10 -11.04 24.61
C LEU A 312 -7.19 -11.12 23.37
N ASN A 313 -7.79 -11.40 22.21
CA ASN A 313 -7.07 -11.44 20.94
C ASN A 313 -6.55 -10.03 20.61
N PRO A 314 -5.23 -9.80 20.39
CA PRO A 314 -4.65 -8.47 20.11
C PRO A 314 -5.30 -7.73 18.94
N THR A 315 -5.93 -8.46 18.02
CA THR A 315 -6.54 -7.88 16.81
C THR A 315 -7.97 -7.40 17.02
N GLU A 316 -8.52 -7.56 18.22
CA GLU A 316 -9.95 -7.40 18.49
C GLU A 316 -10.21 -6.69 19.83
N LEU A 317 -11.25 -5.88 19.85
CA LEU A 317 -11.73 -5.14 21.02
C LEU A 317 -13.21 -5.44 21.24
N GLY A 318 -13.68 -5.53 22.48
CA GLY A 318 -15.09 -5.79 22.75
C GLY A 318 -15.98 -4.64 22.24
N SER A 319 -17.05 -4.94 21.51
CA SER A 319 -17.96 -3.91 20.97
C SER A 319 -18.54 -3.01 22.07
N SER A 320 -18.74 -3.53 23.28
CA SER A 320 -19.21 -2.78 24.45
C SER A 320 -18.17 -1.83 25.07
N GLU A 321 -16.87 -2.13 24.95
CA GLU A 321 -15.77 -1.25 25.35
C GLU A 321 -15.66 -0.06 24.39
N VAL A 322 -15.86 -0.32 23.11
CA VAL A 322 -15.87 0.70 22.06
C VAL A 322 -17.01 1.68 22.29
N CYS A 323 -18.24 1.20 22.50
CA CYS A 323 -19.38 2.06 22.84
C CYS A 323 -19.06 2.98 24.02
N ARG A 324 -18.50 2.45 25.11
CA ARG A 324 -18.11 3.26 26.28
C ARG A 324 -17.07 4.33 25.94
N SER A 325 -16.04 3.99 25.15
CA SER A 325 -15.01 4.96 24.73
C SER A 325 -15.56 6.06 23.83
N LEU A 326 -16.53 5.73 22.96
CA LEU A 326 -17.28 6.66 22.12
C LEU A 326 -18.23 7.53 22.94
N ASP A 327 -18.76 7.05 24.06
CA ASP A 327 -19.59 7.90 24.91
C ASP A 327 -18.72 8.95 25.64
N CYS A 328 -17.52 8.55 26.11
CA CYS A 328 -16.59 9.43 26.83
C CYS A 328 -15.95 10.53 25.96
N THR A 329 -15.69 10.29 24.67
CA THR A 329 -15.11 11.33 23.79
C THR A 329 -16.13 12.40 23.39
N SER A 330 -17.44 12.13 23.52
CA SER A 330 -18.48 13.12 23.15
C SER A 330 -18.58 14.30 24.12
N GLY A 331 -17.98 14.19 25.31
CA GLY A 331 -18.03 15.21 26.37
C GLY A 331 -16.92 16.26 26.35
N TYR A 332 -15.95 16.17 25.43
CA TYR A 332 -14.76 17.05 25.42
C TYR A 332 -14.67 17.89 24.14
N HIS A 333 -15.64 18.78 23.92
CA HIS A 333 -15.42 19.98 23.10
C HIS A 333 -15.92 21.20 23.87
N GLY A 334 -14.98 21.84 24.56
CA GLY A 334 -15.19 23.10 25.25
C GLY A 334 -14.28 23.22 26.47
N LEU A 335 -13.11 23.85 26.27
CA LEU A 335 -12.35 24.70 27.21
C LEU A 335 -10.85 24.64 26.87
N GLN A 336 -10.36 25.73 26.26
CA GLN A 336 -8.97 26.14 26.38
C GLN A 336 -8.83 27.07 27.60
N ALA A 337 -7.63 27.05 28.17
CA ALA A 337 -6.99 27.99 29.10
C ALA A 337 -6.96 27.63 30.61
N GLY A 338 -5.74 27.51 31.15
CA GLY A 338 -5.40 27.85 32.54
C GLY A 338 -4.86 26.73 33.45
N ASP A 339 -3.54 26.77 33.68
CA ASP A 339 -2.69 26.26 34.78
C ASP A 339 -3.23 25.43 35.97
N GLY A 340 -2.39 24.46 36.38
CA GLY A 340 -2.10 24.16 37.81
C GLY A 340 -2.86 22.99 38.49
N PRO A 341 -2.29 22.34 39.54
CA PRO A 341 -2.24 20.88 39.58
C PRO A 341 -3.08 20.18 40.68
N GLN A 342 -3.32 18.88 40.43
CA GLN A 342 -3.54 17.78 41.39
C GLN A 342 -4.87 17.78 42.18
N VAL A 343 -5.59 16.65 42.16
CA VAL A 343 -6.18 15.96 43.34
C VAL A 343 -7.01 14.73 42.92
N HIS A 344 -6.63 13.62 43.55
CA HIS A 344 -7.32 12.37 43.88
C HIS A 344 -8.58 11.89 43.13
N CYS A 345 -8.42 10.68 42.58
CA CYS A 345 -9.46 9.72 42.26
C CYS A 345 -10.22 9.28 43.52
N SER A 346 -11.56 9.38 43.51
CA SER A 346 -12.43 8.76 44.51
C SER A 346 -13.64 8.08 43.86
N LYS A 347 -14.10 7.03 44.55
CA LYS A 347 -14.76 5.83 44.03
C LYS A 347 -16.23 6.00 43.62
N SER A 348 -16.59 5.19 42.62
CA SER A 348 -17.89 4.54 42.34
C SER A 348 -19.19 5.17 42.87
N LYS A 349 -20.08 5.55 41.94
CA LYS A 349 -21.53 5.28 42.06
C LYS A 349 -22.14 5.00 40.68
N THR A 350 -22.61 3.76 40.53
CA THR A 350 -23.56 3.29 39.53
C THR A 350 -24.84 4.10 39.63
N PHE A 351 -25.36 4.69 38.55
CA PHE A 351 -26.81 4.92 38.41
C PHE A 351 -27.20 4.97 36.93
N SER A 352 -27.76 3.84 36.49
CA SER A 352 -28.77 3.72 35.45
C SER A 352 -29.73 4.92 35.50
N GLY A 353 -29.81 5.73 34.45
CA GLY A 353 -30.79 6.83 34.40
C GLY A 353 -30.68 7.87 33.29
N PHE A 354 -29.60 7.92 32.50
CA PHE A 354 -29.36 9.07 31.61
C PHE A 354 -29.47 8.81 30.09
N LEU A 355 -29.85 7.60 29.65
CA LEU A 355 -30.01 7.28 28.21
C LEU A 355 -31.37 7.69 27.61
N LYS A 356 -32.31 8.24 28.39
CA LYS A 356 -33.68 8.47 27.91
C LYS A 356 -34.01 9.89 27.42
N ASN A 357 -33.11 10.85 27.57
CA ASN A 357 -33.41 12.27 27.27
C ASN A 357 -32.58 12.94 26.15
N GLY A 358 -31.71 12.21 25.45
CA GLY A 358 -30.91 12.77 24.33
C GLY A 358 -31.57 12.72 22.94
N LEU A 359 -32.71 12.04 22.79
CA LEU A 359 -33.31 11.70 21.48
C LEU A 359 -34.60 12.49 21.14
N LYS A 360 -34.87 13.62 21.80
CA LYS A 360 -36.08 14.43 21.55
C LYS A 360 -35.84 15.88 21.09
N GLN A 361 -34.69 16.19 20.52
CA GLN A 361 -34.42 17.56 20.02
C GLN A 361 -33.82 17.63 18.61
N ILE A 362 -34.32 16.85 17.65
CA ILE A 362 -34.23 17.23 16.21
C ILE A 362 -35.53 16.81 15.53
N MET A 363 -36.63 17.49 15.89
CA MET A 363 -37.82 17.54 15.06
C MET A 363 -38.48 18.91 15.29
N GLY A 364 -38.54 19.70 14.22
CA GLY A 364 -39.29 20.96 14.19
C GLY A 364 -38.43 22.22 14.26
N LYS A 365 -38.12 22.78 13.08
CA LYS A 365 -38.53 24.14 12.70
C LYS A 365 -38.19 24.40 11.23
N SER A 366 -39.17 24.11 10.39
CA SER A 366 -39.41 24.80 9.14
C SER A 366 -39.75 26.27 9.41
N SER A 367 -39.11 27.19 8.69
CA SER A 367 -39.64 28.55 8.48
C SER A 367 -39.76 28.80 6.98
N SER A 368 -41.01 28.83 6.54
CA SER A 368 -41.49 29.24 5.22
C SER A 368 -41.55 30.77 5.10
N THR A 369 -41.15 31.35 3.97
CA THR A 369 -41.96 32.38 3.28
C THR A 369 -41.69 32.42 1.78
N ASN A 370 -42.76 32.17 1.04
CA ASN A 370 -43.10 32.32 -0.39
C ASN A 370 -42.20 33.07 -1.39
N GLY A 371 -42.13 32.47 -2.59
CA GLY A 371 -41.88 33.12 -3.88
C GLY A 371 -42.12 32.14 -5.05
N ASN A 372 -43.35 32.11 -5.56
CA ASN A 372 -43.86 31.26 -6.63
C ASN A 372 -43.02 31.25 -7.93
N ARG A 373 -42.79 30.06 -8.52
CA ARG A 373 -43.07 29.72 -9.93
C ARG A 373 -42.81 28.24 -10.21
N GLU A 374 -43.86 27.53 -10.61
CA GLU A 374 -43.84 26.18 -11.19
C GLU A 374 -43.12 26.17 -12.55
N CYS A 375 -42.28 25.17 -12.82
CA CYS A 375 -42.49 24.21 -13.93
C CYS A 375 -41.41 23.11 -13.97
N ASP A 376 -41.89 21.89 -14.19
CA ASP A 376 -41.28 20.77 -14.91
C ASP A 376 -40.13 19.94 -14.32
N LYS A 377 -40.59 18.85 -13.68
CA LYS A 377 -40.19 17.44 -13.91
C LYS A 377 -39.08 17.24 -14.96
N LYS A 378 -37.92 16.78 -14.50
CA LYS A 378 -37.18 15.70 -15.17
C LYS A 378 -36.37 14.88 -14.18
N THR A 379 -36.64 13.60 -14.24
CA THR A 379 -36.11 12.44 -13.54
C THR A 379 -34.58 12.39 -13.56
N THR A 380 -33.95 12.40 -12.38
CA THR A 380 -32.63 11.81 -12.17
C THR A 380 -32.64 11.02 -10.87
N SER A 381 -32.53 9.69 -11.00
CA SER A 381 -32.47 8.73 -9.90
C SER A 381 -31.14 8.83 -9.15
N SER A 382 -31.09 9.62 -8.08
CA SER A 382 -30.02 9.53 -7.08
C SER A 382 -30.37 8.39 -6.11
N CYS A 383 -29.62 7.31 -6.16
CA CYS A 383 -29.66 6.28 -5.13
C CYS A 383 -29.05 6.87 -3.85
N GLU A 384 -29.86 7.57 -3.04
CA GLU A 384 -29.50 7.96 -1.68
C GLU A 384 -29.34 6.67 -0.86
N SER A 385 -28.11 6.20 -0.75
CA SER A 385 -27.80 5.07 0.14
C SER A 385 -27.99 5.55 1.58
N LYS A 386 -29.05 5.08 2.24
CA LYS A 386 -29.29 5.31 3.67
C LYS A 386 -28.03 4.92 4.45
N HIS A 387 -27.42 5.89 5.14
CA HIS A 387 -26.30 5.63 6.05
C HIS A 387 -26.76 4.71 7.18
N ILE A 388 -25.93 3.74 7.54
CA ILE A 388 -26.16 2.87 8.70
C ILE A 388 -25.78 3.66 9.96
N GLN A 389 -26.56 3.53 11.03
CA GLN A 389 -26.22 4.15 12.31
C GLN A 389 -25.09 3.39 12.99
N LEU A 390 -24.16 4.11 13.63
CA LEU A 390 -22.99 3.53 14.30
C LEU A 390 -23.36 2.42 15.30
N HIS A 391 -24.42 2.61 16.07
CA HIS A 391 -24.90 1.63 17.04
C HIS A 391 -25.36 0.32 16.38
N GLU A 392 -26.07 0.40 15.25
CA GLU A 392 -26.53 -0.77 14.49
C GLU A 392 -25.33 -1.57 13.95
N PHE A 393 -24.30 -0.86 13.47
CA PHE A 393 -23.05 -1.47 13.03
C PHE A 393 -22.32 -2.20 14.16
N LEU A 394 -22.19 -1.58 15.34
CA LEU A 394 -21.53 -2.20 16.49
C LEU A 394 -22.30 -3.39 17.07
N GLN A 395 -23.62 -3.43 16.91
CA GLN A 395 -24.45 -4.58 17.30
C GLN A 395 -24.27 -5.81 16.40
N SER A 396 -23.67 -5.65 15.22
CA SER A 396 -23.48 -6.75 14.28
C SER A 396 -22.32 -7.71 14.64
N GLY A 397 -21.58 -7.45 15.72
CA GLY A 397 -20.52 -8.35 16.22
C GLY A 397 -20.21 -8.14 17.70
N ASP A 398 -19.63 -9.15 18.33
CA ASP A 398 -19.23 -9.12 19.75
C ASP A 398 -17.91 -8.38 19.96
N THR A 399 -17.04 -8.42 18.96
CA THR A 399 -15.78 -7.70 18.91
C THR A 399 -15.68 -6.86 17.63
N ILE A 400 -14.80 -5.87 17.63
CA ILE A 400 -14.40 -5.16 16.42
C ILE A 400 -12.90 -5.21 16.25
N GLY A 401 -12.42 -5.21 15.01
CA GLY A 401 -10.99 -5.24 14.72
C GLY A 401 -10.62 -4.47 13.46
N LEU A 402 -9.35 -4.08 13.38
CA LEU A 402 -8.78 -3.44 12.20
C LEU A 402 -8.66 -4.44 11.04
N SER A 403 -8.97 -4.01 9.82
CA SER A 403 -8.78 -4.81 8.62
C SER A 403 -8.21 -4.01 7.45
N LEU A 404 -7.39 -4.68 6.64
CA LEU A 404 -6.93 -4.19 5.35
C LEU A 404 -7.61 -5.00 4.24
N ARG A 405 -8.29 -4.31 3.34
CA ARG A 405 -8.99 -4.91 2.20
C ARG A 405 -8.39 -4.43 0.88
N ALA A 406 -7.83 -5.36 0.11
CA ALA A 406 -7.41 -5.11 -1.27
C ALA A 406 -8.55 -5.46 -2.23
N ALA A 407 -9.08 -4.47 -2.93
CA ALA A 407 -10.24 -4.60 -3.79
C ALA A 407 -9.98 -4.05 -5.20
N THR A 408 -10.68 -4.60 -6.18
CA THR A 408 -10.80 -4.01 -7.52
C THR A 408 -12.05 -3.12 -7.56
N MET A 409 -11.86 -1.87 -7.95
CA MET A 409 -12.93 -0.88 -8.15
C MET A 409 -12.83 -0.29 -9.55
N LYS A 410 -13.98 0.04 -10.14
CA LYS A 410 -14.01 0.82 -11.38
C LYS A 410 -13.70 2.28 -11.04
N LEU A 411 -12.51 2.73 -11.40
CA LEU A 411 -12.05 4.10 -11.21
C LEU A 411 -11.99 4.79 -12.57
N SER A 412 -12.39 6.05 -12.64
CA SER A 412 -11.99 6.90 -13.76
C SER A 412 -10.56 7.39 -13.51
N SER A 413 -9.83 7.64 -14.58
CA SER A 413 -8.49 8.23 -14.53
C SER A 413 -8.41 9.42 -15.47
N TYR A 414 -7.49 10.34 -15.18
CA TYR A 414 -7.09 11.42 -16.06
C TYR A 414 -5.58 11.33 -16.23
N ARG A 415 -5.09 11.11 -17.46
CA ARG A 415 -3.65 10.99 -17.77
C ARG A 415 -2.91 10.02 -16.84
N ALA A 416 -3.44 8.79 -16.74
CA ALA A 416 -2.97 7.73 -15.83
C ALA A 416 -3.13 7.98 -14.32
N TRP A 417 -3.59 9.16 -13.90
CA TRP A 417 -3.86 9.47 -12.50
C TRP A 417 -5.29 9.08 -12.09
N PRO A 418 -5.48 8.24 -11.06
CA PRO A 418 -6.82 7.80 -10.66
C PRO A 418 -7.61 8.93 -10.01
N ASN A 419 -8.92 8.98 -10.29
CA ASN A 419 -9.85 9.84 -9.58
C ASN A 419 -10.18 9.24 -8.21
N MET A 420 -9.78 9.93 -7.15
CA MET A 420 -9.81 9.44 -5.77
C MET A 420 -10.92 10.09 -4.97
N HIS A 421 -11.66 9.28 -4.21
CA HIS A 421 -12.69 9.79 -3.29
C HIS A 421 -12.08 10.39 -2.03
N ASP A 422 -12.58 11.56 -1.65
CA ASP A 422 -12.10 12.37 -0.52
C ASP A 422 -12.50 11.87 0.87
N SER A 423 -13.51 11.00 0.93
CA SER A 423 -14.08 10.49 2.18
C SER A 423 -13.68 9.04 2.45
N ARG A 424 -12.57 8.55 1.88
CA ARG A 424 -12.11 7.15 2.04
C ARG A 424 -10.71 7.07 2.63
N PHE A 425 -10.56 6.21 3.62
CA PHE A 425 -9.25 5.78 4.14
C PHE A 425 -8.67 4.74 3.18
N ALA A 426 -8.13 5.22 2.06
CA ALA A 426 -7.75 4.37 0.95
C ALA A 426 -6.44 4.79 0.28
N LEU A 427 -5.71 3.80 -0.23
CA LEU A 427 -4.61 3.98 -1.17
C LEU A 427 -5.02 3.44 -2.55
N TYR A 428 -4.66 4.16 -3.61
CA TYR A 428 -5.04 3.85 -4.99
C TYR A 428 -3.81 3.45 -5.79
N LYS A 429 -3.88 2.32 -6.50
CA LYS A 429 -2.73 1.80 -7.24
C LYS A 429 -2.50 2.62 -8.51
N LEU A 430 -1.26 3.04 -8.75
CA LEU A 430 -0.86 3.60 -10.03
C LEU A 430 -0.48 2.48 -11.00
N PRO A 431 -0.97 2.52 -12.26
CA PRO A 431 -0.50 1.62 -13.28
C PRO A 431 0.94 1.99 -13.65
N ILE A 432 1.87 1.06 -13.46
CA ILE A 432 3.26 1.21 -13.91
C ILE A 432 3.42 0.34 -15.15
N TRP A 433 3.77 0.96 -16.27
CA TRP A 433 4.08 0.23 -17.50
C TRP A 433 5.56 -0.10 -17.55
N ALA A 434 5.87 -1.37 -17.76
CA ALA A 434 7.21 -1.76 -18.13
C ALA A 434 7.56 -1.17 -19.50
N PRO A 435 8.79 -0.67 -19.71
CA PRO A 435 9.30 -0.32 -21.03
C PRO A 435 9.07 -1.45 -22.03
N LYS A 436 8.54 -1.12 -23.21
CA LYS A 436 8.36 -2.03 -24.34
C LYS A 436 8.78 -1.32 -25.61
N GLU A 437 8.97 -2.07 -26.69
CA GLU A 437 9.18 -1.50 -28.01
C GLU A 437 8.04 -0.52 -28.38
N GLY A 438 8.39 0.66 -28.90
CA GLY A 438 7.46 1.77 -29.15
C GLY A 438 6.99 2.53 -27.90
N HIS A 439 7.35 2.08 -26.69
CA HIS A 439 7.01 2.71 -25.41
C HIS A 439 8.24 2.76 -24.49
N GLU A 440 9.41 3.03 -25.07
CA GLU A 440 10.71 2.83 -24.43
C GLU A 440 10.81 3.64 -23.13
N TYR A 441 10.33 4.88 -23.13
CA TYR A 441 10.43 5.79 -21.98
C TYR A 441 9.41 5.55 -20.86
N ALA A 442 8.54 4.54 -20.97
CA ALA A 442 7.51 4.27 -19.97
C ALA A 442 8.13 3.95 -18.60
N GLY A 443 7.37 4.24 -17.54
CA GLY A 443 7.71 3.87 -16.17
C GLY A 443 8.08 5.05 -15.29
N LEU A 444 8.80 4.77 -14.21
CA LEU A 444 9.12 5.75 -13.18
C LEU A 444 10.48 6.42 -13.41
N TRP A 445 10.48 7.73 -13.26
CA TRP A 445 11.64 8.59 -13.40
C TRP A 445 11.77 9.52 -12.19
N GLY A 446 13.00 9.84 -11.84
CA GLY A 446 13.37 10.83 -10.85
C GLY A 446 13.89 12.07 -11.55
N GLY A 447 13.47 13.24 -11.09
CA GLY A 447 13.73 14.49 -11.76
C GLY A 447 14.23 15.58 -10.84
N THR A 448 15.00 16.51 -11.41
CA THR A 448 15.40 17.77 -10.78
C THR A 448 15.38 18.89 -11.82
N PHE A 449 15.17 20.13 -11.37
CA PHE A 449 15.30 21.29 -12.23
C PHE A 449 16.76 21.75 -12.33
N GLY A 450 17.17 22.10 -13.56
CA GLY A 450 18.49 22.63 -13.90
C GLY A 450 19.34 21.70 -14.75
N TRP A 451 20.37 22.29 -15.35
CA TRP A 451 21.43 21.62 -16.10
C TRP A 451 22.80 22.13 -15.61
N PRO A 452 23.81 21.27 -15.46
CA PRO A 452 23.75 19.80 -15.52
C PRO A 452 22.98 19.17 -14.32
N PRO A 453 22.63 17.87 -14.41
CA PRO A 453 21.83 17.16 -13.40
C PRO A 453 22.58 16.75 -12.12
N GLY A 454 22.85 17.73 -11.25
CA GLY A 454 23.26 17.52 -9.85
C GLY A 454 24.77 17.72 -9.65
N ARG A 455 25.22 18.81 -9.03
CA ARG A 455 25.22 18.95 -7.56
C ARG A 455 24.75 20.35 -7.13
N PRO A 456 24.02 20.50 -6.03
CA PRO A 456 23.90 21.78 -5.36
C PRO A 456 25.32 22.33 -5.10
N SER A 457 25.60 23.59 -5.46
CA SER A 457 26.79 24.27 -4.93
C SER A 457 26.61 24.44 -3.43
N GLU A 458 27.68 24.34 -2.63
CA GLU A 458 27.62 24.51 -1.16
C GLU A 458 26.86 25.78 -0.72
N ASP A 459 26.85 26.82 -1.56
CA ASP A 459 26.19 28.11 -1.32
C ASP A 459 24.69 28.18 -1.70
N LYS A 460 24.06 27.11 -2.21
CA LYS A 460 22.65 27.14 -2.68
C LYS A 460 21.80 26.06 -2.02
N PRO A 461 20.50 26.35 -1.76
CA PRO A 461 19.56 25.34 -1.27
C PRO A 461 19.47 24.15 -2.23
N GLY A 462 19.12 22.99 -1.70
CA GLY A 462 18.99 21.75 -2.47
C GLY A 462 17.92 21.88 -3.55
N LYS A 463 18.07 21.09 -4.62
CA LYS A 463 17.06 21.05 -5.69
C LYS A 463 15.92 20.14 -5.27
N ALA A 464 14.67 20.55 -5.44
CA ALA A 464 13.53 19.69 -5.11
C ALA A 464 13.56 18.38 -5.90
N LEU A 465 13.32 17.26 -5.21
CA LEU A 465 13.16 15.94 -5.81
C LEU A 465 11.79 15.81 -6.49
N PHE A 466 11.77 15.37 -7.74
CA PHE A 466 10.53 15.01 -8.44
C PHE A 466 10.49 13.54 -8.72
N PHE A 467 9.35 12.89 -8.49
CA PHE A 467 9.05 11.62 -9.15
C PHE A 467 8.04 11.86 -10.25
N ILE A 468 8.35 11.37 -11.44
CA ILE A 468 7.57 11.51 -12.66
C ILE A 468 7.25 10.11 -13.18
N LEU A 469 5.97 9.85 -13.42
CA LEU A 469 5.49 8.66 -14.10
C LEU A 469 5.30 9.00 -15.58
N ILE A 470 6.07 8.37 -16.45
CA ILE A 470 5.93 8.52 -17.90
C ILE A 470 4.98 7.45 -18.42
N SER A 471 4.01 7.92 -19.18
CA SER A 471 2.89 7.17 -19.75
C SER A 471 2.69 7.51 -21.21
N TYR A 472 1.93 6.68 -21.91
CA TYR A 472 1.60 6.90 -23.31
C TYR A 472 0.11 6.86 -23.54
N GLU A 473 -0.36 7.73 -24.43
CA GLU A 473 -1.75 7.83 -24.83
C GLU A 473 -1.81 8.06 -26.34
N GLU A 474 -2.61 7.27 -27.04
CA GLU A 474 -2.90 7.50 -28.44
C GLU A 474 -4.09 8.46 -28.55
N SER A 475 -3.87 9.60 -29.20
CA SER A 475 -4.91 10.61 -29.43
C SER A 475 -4.84 11.08 -30.87
N GLN A 476 -5.97 11.01 -31.59
CA GLN A 476 -6.07 11.49 -32.98
C GLN A 476 -5.01 10.90 -33.94
N GLY A 477 -4.53 9.68 -33.68
CA GLY A 477 -3.51 9.02 -34.49
C GLY A 477 -2.07 9.42 -34.18
N GLN A 478 -1.85 10.25 -33.15
CA GLN A 478 -0.53 10.59 -32.62
C GLN A 478 -0.27 9.83 -31.31
N GLN A 479 0.98 9.40 -31.13
CA GLN A 479 1.44 8.78 -29.91
C GLN A 479 2.01 9.82 -28.95
N LEU A 480 1.24 10.19 -27.93
CA LEU A 480 1.63 11.19 -26.94
C LEU A 480 2.34 10.52 -25.77
N LEU A 481 3.56 10.99 -25.46
CA LEU A 481 4.25 10.72 -24.21
C LEU A 481 3.83 11.77 -23.18
N ILE A 482 3.34 11.32 -22.03
CA ILE A 482 2.85 12.18 -20.94
C ILE A 482 3.68 11.92 -19.68
N ALA A 483 4.34 12.96 -19.18
CA ALA A 483 5.13 12.95 -17.97
C ALA A 483 4.33 13.48 -16.78
N THR A 484 3.72 12.59 -16.00
CA THR A 484 2.85 12.95 -14.88
C THR A 484 3.63 13.00 -13.57
N LYS A 485 3.56 14.13 -12.85
CA LYS A 485 4.21 14.27 -11.54
C LYS A 485 3.47 13.47 -10.46
N ILE A 486 4.19 12.65 -9.70
CA ILE A 486 3.62 11.87 -8.59
C ILE A 486 4.15 12.33 -7.22
N LEU A 487 5.33 12.94 -7.16
CA LEU A 487 5.94 13.50 -5.96
C LEU A 487 6.69 14.79 -6.31
N GLU A 488 6.62 15.79 -5.44
CA GLU A 488 7.40 17.03 -5.49
C GLU A 488 8.01 17.27 -4.11
N GLY A 489 9.32 17.52 -4.06
CA GLY A 489 10.12 17.61 -2.86
C GLY A 489 10.20 18.98 -2.19
N THR A 490 9.22 19.85 -2.42
CA THR A 490 9.20 21.22 -1.87
C THR A 490 8.38 21.30 -0.59
N SER A 491 8.57 22.38 0.19
CA SER A 491 7.72 22.68 1.35
C SER A 491 6.27 23.01 0.99
N TYR A 492 6.03 23.45 -0.26
CA TYR A 492 4.72 23.80 -0.81
C TYR A 492 4.55 23.28 -2.23
N VAL A 493 3.39 22.68 -2.51
CA VAL A 493 3.04 22.20 -3.85
C VAL A 493 2.84 23.37 -4.80
N LEU A 494 3.64 23.46 -5.86
CA LEU A 494 3.40 24.42 -6.95
C LEU A 494 2.24 23.97 -7.85
N HIS A 495 2.19 22.68 -8.17
CA HIS A 495 1.13 22.06 -8.97
C HIS A 495 0.67 20.76 -8.32
N PRO A 496 -0.63 20.42 -8.27
CA PRO A 496 -1.06 19.19 -7.61
C PRO A 496 -0.40 17.95 -8.22
N ASN A 497 -0.14 16.92 -7.41
CA ASN A 497 0.26 15.61 -7.92
C ASN A 497 -0.79 15.10 -8.93
N GLY A 498 -0.38 14.34 -9.93
CA GLY A 498 -1.21 14.00 -11.08
C GLY A 498 -1.22 15.04 -12.21
N SER A 499 -0.56 16.20 -12.03
CA SER A 499 -0.36 17.16 -13.14
C SER A 499 0.66 16.63 -14.13
N ALA A 500 0.39 16.80 -15.43
CA ALA A 500 1.37 16.54 -16.49
C ALA A 500 2.39 17.68 -16.48
N MET A 501 3.66 17.35 -16.20
CA MET A 501 4.77 18.30 -16.28
C MET A 501 5.05 18.70 -17.72
N PHE A 502 5.01 17.71 -18.63
CA PHE A 502 5.05 17.93 -20.06
C PHE A 502 4.35 16.80 -20.83
N ILE A 503 3.98 17.13 -22.06
CA ILE A 503 3.39 16.23 -23.05
C ILE A 503 4.13 16.43 -24.35
N VAL A 504 4.53 15.34 -24.98
CA VAL A 504 5.39 15.34 -26.15
C VAL A 504 4.80 14.40 -27.19
N ASP A 505 4.79 14.81 -28.44
CA ASP A 505 4.44 13.95 -29.57
C ASP A 505 5.70 13.21 -30.02
N ILE A 506 5.73 11.88 -29.86
CA ILE A 506 6.89 11.07 -30.26
C ILE A 506 6.99 10.94 -31.78
N ASP A 507 5.88 11.09 -32.50
CA ASP A 507 5.85 10.99 -33.94
C ASP A 507 6.40 12.27 -34.61
N GLN A 508 6.59 13.35 -33.84
CA GLN A 508 7.10 14.63 -34.31
C GLN A 508 8.49 14.96 -33.74
N PRO A 509 9.57 14.77 -34.52
CA PRO A 509 10.91 15.13 -34.08
C PRO A 509 11.05 16.65 -33.95
N SER A 510 11.86 17.09 -32.98
CA SER A 510 12.17 18.51 -32.78
C SER A 510 13.40 18.94 -33.57
N MET A 511 13.29 20.08 -34.26
CA MET A 511 14.42 20.73 -34.94
C MET A 511 15.25 21.60 -33.98
N ASP A 512 14.87 21.70 -32.71
CA ASP A 512 15.64 22.45 -31.72
C ASP A 512 16.96 21.74 -31.42
N THR A 513 18.04 22.51 -31.33
CA THR A 513 19.34 22.01 -30.86
C THR A 513 19.41 22.02 -29.34
N PHE A 514 20.04 21.00 -28.77
CA PHE A 514 20.32 20.99 -27.35
C PHE A 514 21.31 22.12 -27.00
N PRO A 515 21.06 22.94 -25.96
CA PRO A 515 21.84 24.17 -25.75
C PRO A 515 23.28 23.99 -25.24
N TRP A 516 23.69 22.79 -24.83
CA TRP A 516 24.97 22.53 -24.20
C TRP A 516 25.74 21.41 -24.92
N ASP A 517 27.05 21.60 -25.10
CA ASP A 517 27.90 20.62 -25.79
C ASP A 517 28.55 19.59 -24.84
N THR A 518 28.65 19.92 -23.54
CA THR A 518 29.31 19.09 -22.53
C THR A 518 28.47 18.87 -21.27
N ASP A 519 28.59 17.69 -20.67
CA ASP A 519 27.92 17.33 -19.42
C ASP A 519 28.69 17.83 -18.18
N GLU A 520 28.25 17.37 -17.01
CA GLU A 520 28.80 17.68 -15.68
C GLU A 520 30.29 17.28 -15.54
N GLU A 521 30.71 16.22 -16.23
CA GLU A 521 32.07 15.67 -16.22
C GLU A 521 32.90 16.18 -17.40
N SER A 522 32.39 17.17 -18.14
CA SER A 522 32.99 17.68 -19.38
C SER A 522 33.04 16.66 -20.53
N ASN A 523 32.22 15.61 -20.47
CA ASN A 523 32.06 14.68 -21.58
C ASN A 523 31.15 15.29 -22.65
N HIS A 524 31.41 14.97 -23.91
CA HIS A 524 30.56 15.41 -25.03
C HIS A 524 29.16 14.84 -24.93
N ILE A 525 28.14 15.68 -25.09
CA ILE A 525 26.73 15.27 -25.07
C ILE A 525 26.30 14.87 -26.47
N ASP A 526 25.94 13.61 -26.64
CA ASP A 526 25.28 13.16 -27.87
C ASP A 526 23.76 13.02 -27.65
N VAL A 527 22.99 13.65 -28.54
CA VAL A 527 21.53 13.67 -28.52
C VAL A 527 21.02 12.63 -29.50
N GLN A 528 20.41 11.56 -28.99
CA GLN A 528 19.90 10.47 -29.82
C GLN A 528 18.60 10.84 -30.53
N LYS A 529 17.67 11.48 -29.80
CA LYS A 529 16.35 11.85 -30.28
C LYS A 529 15.91 13.15 -29.64
N SER A 530 15.12 13.93 -30.37
CA SER A 530 14.50 15.16 -29.90
C SER A 530 13.03 15.17 -30.34
N PHE A 531 12.15 15.66 -29.48
CA PHE A 531 10.70 15.63 -29.72
C PHE A 531 10.06 16.95 -29.32
N MET A 532 9.06 17.37 -30.08
CA MET A 532 8.32 18.59 -29.81
C MET A 532 7.22 18.35 -28.80
N GLY A 533 7.01 19.30 -27.90
CA GLY A 533 5.96 19.19 -26.91
C GLY A 533 5.61 20.49 -26.22
N GLU A 534 4.86 20.33 -25.15
CA GLU A 534 4.40 21.42 -24.32
C GLU A 534 4.50 21.04 -22.85
N GLY A 535 4.89 21.99 -22.01
CA GLY A 535 5.08 21.82 -20.58
C GLY A 535 4.19 22.73 -19.78
N ILE A 536 3.83 22.30 -18.58
CA ILE A 536 3.10 23.14 -17.62
C ILE A 536 3.89 24.42 -17.35
N ALA A 537 3.21 25.57 -17.37
CA ALA A 537 3.83 26.86 -17.13
C ALA A 537 3.40 27.45 -15.79
N ASN A 538 4.31 28.24 -15.20
CA ASN A 538 4.01 29.01 -14.00
C ASN A 538 2.92 30.04 -14.33
N GLY A 539 1.74 29.88 -13.73
CA GLY A 539 0.60 30.78 -13.89
C GLY A 539 -0.11 31.02 -12.56
N TYR A 540 -0.86 32.13 -12.47
CA TYR A 540 -1.65 32.47 -11.28
C TYR A 540 -2.89 31.55 -11.22
N GLY A 541 -2.87 30.55 -10.34
CA GLY A 541 -4.06 29.80 -9.92
C GLY A 541 -4.17 28.35 -10.44
N PHE A 542 -4.50 27.46 -9.51
CA PHE A 542 -4.68 26.01 -9.66
C PHE A 542 -5.65 25.53 -10.76
N ARG A 543 -6.42 26.42 -11.38
CA ARG A 543 -7.54 26.03 -12.25
C ARG A 543 -7.16 25.88 -13.72
N TYR A 544 -6.13 26.58 -14.21
CA TYR A 544 -5.65 26.49 -15.58
C TYR A 544 -4.18 26.92 -15.67
N PRO A 545 -3.21 26.10 -15.23
CA PRO A 545 -1.82 26.37 -15.58
C PRO A 545 -1.74 26.34 -17.11
N GLY A 546 -1.33 27.45 -17.71
CA GLY A 546 -1.12 27.50 -19.15
C GLY A 546 -0.09 26.45 -19.56
N SER A 547 -0.19 25.98 -20.79
CA SER A 547 0.83 25.13 -21.39
C SER A 547 1.76 26.00 -22.24
N LYS A 548 3.06 25.74 -22.20
CA LYS A 548 4.07 26.50 -22.94
C LYS A 548 4.93 25.55 -23.77
N PRO A 549 5.32 25.96 -24.99
CA PRO A 549 6.08 25.10 -25.87
C PRO A 549 7.45 24.74 -25.26
N GLY A 550 7.87 23.51 -25.50
CA GLY A 550 9.15 22.97 -25.08
C GLY A 550 9.62 21.85 -26.00
N SER A 551 10.82 21.36 -25.73
CA SER A 551 11.41 20.24 -26.46
C SER A 551 11.98 19.22 -25.48
N LEU A 552 11.72 17.94 -25.74
CA LEU A 552 12.28 16.81 -25.02
C LEU A 552 13.50 16.28 -25.77
N PHE A 553 14.59 16.07 -25.07
CA PHE A 553 15.83 15.51 -25.59
C PHE A 553 16.15 14.20 -24.89
N VAL A 554 16.60 13.22 -25.67
CA VAL A 554 17.07 11.91 -25.20
C VAL A 554 18.58 11.87 -25.38
N ILE A 555 19.30 11.81 -24.27
CA ILE A 555 20.77 11.84 -24.24
C ILE A 555 21.30 10.40 -24.24
N GLN A 556 22.51 10.19 -24.78
CA GLN A 556 23.13 8.86 -24.98
C GLN A 556 23.18 7.95 -23.74
N ASN A 557 23.22 8.52 -22.54
CA ASN A 557 23.21 7.78 -21.28
C ASN A 557 21.79 7.41 -20.77
N GLY A 558 20.77 7.59 -21.61
CA GLY A 558 19.37 7.27 -21.29
C GLY A 558 18.67 8.31 -20.41
N MET A 559 19.28 9.48 -20.19
CA MET A 559 18.63 10.61 -19.52
C MET A 559 17.64 11.31 -20.46
N LEU A 560 16.57 11.84 -19.88
CA LEU A 560 15.61 12.69 -20.58
C LEU A 560 15.72 14.12 -20.08
N VAL A 561 15.71 15.08 -20.99
CA VAL A 561 15.79 16.51 -20.65
C VAL A 561 14.69 17.26 -21.35
N PHE A 562 13.79 17.88 -20.59
CA PHE A 562 12.76 18.75 -21.16
C PHE A 562 13.13 20.22 -20.93
N ILE A 563 13.11 21.01 -22.01
CA ILE A 563 13.46 22.43 -21.98
C ILE A 563 12.26 23.26 -22.43
N TRP A 564 11.81 24.18 -21.59
CA TRP A 564 10.78 25.16 -21.96
C TRP A 564 11.39 26.25 -22.85
N LYS A 565 10.78 26.53 -24.00
CA LYS A 565 11.35 27.48 -24.98
C LYS A 565 11.41 28.91 -24.46
N GLU A 566 10.35 29.36 -23.79
CA GLU A 566 10.23 30.75 -23.30
C GLU A 566 11.06 30.98 -22.02
N SER A 567 10.87 30.16 -20.99
CA SER A 567 11.52 30.36 -19.69
C SER A 567 12.95 29.84 -19.64
N ARG A 568 13.35 28.99 -20.61
CA ARG A 568 14.62 28.23 -20.60
C ARG A 568 14.79 27.35 -19.35
N ALA A 569 13.71 27.07 -18.63
CA ALA A 569 13.74 26.11 -17.54
C ALA A 569 14.08 24.72 -18.08
N VAL A 570 14.83 23.94 -17.30
CA VAL A 570 15.28 22.60 -17.67
C VAL A 570 14.80 21.62 -16.61
N LEU A 571 14.08 20.58 -17.01
CA LEU A 571 13.77 19.44 -16.16
C LEU A 571 14.56 18.24 -16.67
N THR A 572 15.48 17.75 -15.84
CA THR A 572 16.28 16.57 -16.16
C THR A 572 15.73 15.36 -15.43
N LEU A 573 15.58 14.24 -16.12
CA LEU A 573 15.02 12.99 -15.62
C LEU A 573 16.00 11.83 -15.79
N ARG A 574 16.08 10.99 -14.76
CA ARG A 574 16.81 9.72 -14.73
C ARG A 574 15.89 8.58 -14.32
N ARG A 575 16.15 7.36 -14.81
CA ARG A 575 15.39 6.18 -14.38
C ARG A 575 15.68 5.87 -12.92
N LEU A 576 14.65 5.47 -12.18
CA LEU A 576 14.78 5.12 -10.78
C LEU A 576 14.49 3.66 -10.49
N ASN A 577 15.29 3.10 -9.58
CA ASN A 577 14.98 1.85 -8.90
C ASN A 577 14.56 2.15 -7.45
N LEU A 578 13.25 2.30 -7.20
CA LEU A 578 12.74 2.62 -5.85
C LEU A 578 13.12 1.58 -4.80
N THR A 579 13.18 0.30 -5.19
CA THR A 579 13.55 -0.78 -4.27
C THR A 579 14.97 -0.57 -3.75
N GLU A 580 15.89 -0.15 -4.62
CA GLU A 580 17.27 0.13 -4.25
C GLU A 580 17.39 1.42 -3.44
N LEU A 581 16.74 2.50 -3.89
CA LEU A 581 16.74 3.77 -3.19
C LEU A 581 16.19 3.65 -1.77
N LEU A 582 15.09 2.92 -1.56
CA LEU A 582 14.53 2.71 -0.22
C LEU A 582 15.44 1.85 0.66
N ARG A 583 16.17 0.88 0.09
CA ARG A 583 17.16 0.08 0.84
C ARG A 583 18.37 0.88 1.31
N LYS A 584 18.73 1.95 0.58
CA LYS A 584 19.76 2.92 0.96
C LYS A 584 19.20 4.09 1.79
N GLY A 585 17.88 4.29 1.75
CA GLY A 585 17.20 5.44 2.30
C GLY A 585 17.14 5.48 3.83
N GLU A 586 16.94 6.67 4.36
CA GLU A 586 16.87 6.92 5.80
C GLU A 586 15.40 6.93 6.27
N ARG A 587 15.15 6.24 7.38
CA ARG A 587 13.83 6.18 7.98
C ARG A 587 13.58 7.42 8.84
N VAL A 588 12.46 8.10 8.59
CA VAL A 588 11.96 9.18 9.43
C VAL A 588 10.77 8.75 10.30
N PRO A 589 10.48 9.48 11.38
CA PRO A 589 9.29 9.26 12.19
C PRO A 589 7.99 9.24 11.40
N SER A 590 7.15 8.25 11.67
CA SER A 590 5.81 8.14 11.06
C SER A 590 4.81 9.14 11.65
N LEU A 591 3.71 9.38 10.94
CA LEU A 591 2.52 10.04 11.51
C LEU A 591 1.74 9.08 12.41
N SER A 592 0.65 9.54 13.02
CA SER A 592 -0.29 8.64 13.73
C SER A 592 -0.83 7.56 12.79
N PRO A 593 -1.13 6.33 13.26
CA PRO A 593 -1.38 5.18 12.39
C PRO A 593 -2.40 5.43 11.25
N VAL A 594 -3.55 6.04 11.56
CA VAL A 594 -4.59 6.35 10.58
C VAL A 594 -4.12 7.42 9.59
N SER A 595 -3.52 8.50 10.08
CA SER A 595 -2.99 9.60 9.27
C SER A 595 -1.82 9.17 8.39
N ASN A 596 -1.02 8.21 8.87
CA ASN A 596 0.10 7.64 8.16
C ASN A 596 -0.36 6.75 7.00
N PHE A 597 -1.53 6.11 7.11
CA PHE A 597 -2.16 5.38 6.01
C PHE A 597 -2.85 6.31 5.02
N ALA A 598 -3.80 7.11 5.50
CA ALA A 598 -4.60 8.02 4.70
C ALA A 598 -4.71 9.36 5.43
N TYR A 599 -3.95 10.34 4.94
CA TYR A 599 -3.93 11.70 5.45
C TYR A 599 -5.06 12.48 4.79
N LEU A 600 -6.10 12.86 5.53
CA LEU A 600 -7.29 13.50 4.94
C LEU A 600 -7.32 15.01 5.20
N THR A 601 -6.14 15.65 5.31
CA THR A 601 -6.04 17.06 5.66
C THR A 601 -5.65 17.86 4.43
N LYS A 602 -6.57 18.70 3.95
CA LYS A 602 -6.37 19.58 2.79
C LYS A 602 -5.35 20.69 3.09
N THR A 603 -4.07 20.35 3.14
CA THR A 603 -2.97 21.29 3.34
C THR A 603 -1.97 21.19 2.20
N TYR A 604 -1.50 22.34 1.71
CA TYR A 604 -0.47 22.41 0.69
C TYR A 604 0.95 22.33 1.26
N SER A 605 1.09 22.25 2.58
CA SER A 605 2.35 22.17 3.30
C SER A 605 2.81 20.72 3.49
N ASN A 606 4.11 20.48 3.37
CA ASN A 606 4.71 19.19 3.71
C ASN A 606 4.60 18.96 5.23
N VAL A 607 3.78 18.00 5.65
CA VAL A 607 3.60 17.66 7.09
C VAL A 607 4.90 17.14 7.71
N PHE A 608 5.82 16.67 6.88
CA PHE A 608 7.12 16.16 7.31
C PHE A 608 8.23 17.23 7.32
N SER A 609 7.96 18.48 6.90
CA SER A 609 8.97 19.55 6.86
C SER A 609 9.52 19.94 8.25
N GLY A 610 8.82 19.57 9.33
CA GLY A 610 9.31 19.76 10.69
C GLY A 610 10.44 18.79 11.10
N PHE A 611 10.60 17.66 10.39
CA PHE A 611 11.61 16.64 10.70
C PHE A 611 12.91 16.82 9.90
N SER A 612 12.84 17.47 8.73
CA SER A 612 14.00 17.66 7.84
C SER A 612 15.03 18.66 8.39
N ASN A 613 14.59 19.65 9.20
CA ASN A 613 15.50 20.70 9.68
C ASN A 613 16.33 20.29 10.91
N SER A 614 16.00 19.20 11.60
CA SER A 614 16.74 18.77 12.82
C SER A 614 17.98 17.92 12.54
N LEU A 615 18.04 17.23 11.40
CA LEU A 615 19.17 16.36 11.06
C LEU A 615 20.40 17.14 10.57
N ASN A 616 20.21 18.32 9.97
CA ASN A 616 21.32 19.20 9.57
C ASN A 616 22.05 19.87 10.76
N THR A 617 21.62 19.64 12.01
CA THR A 617 22.25 20.23 13.21
C THR A 617 23.11 19.25 14.04
N LEU A 618 23.16 17.97 13.68
CA LEU A 618 24.05 16.99 14.32
C LEU A 618 25.34 16.82 13.50
N SER A 619 26.06 17.92 13.32
CA SER A 619 27.46 17.87 12.89
C SER A 619 28.32 17.20 13.99
N SER A 620 28.92 16.06 13.63
CA SER A 620 30.02 15.34 14.29
C SER A 620 30.79 16.15 15.37
N PRO A 621 30.97 15.62 16.60
CA PRO A 621 31.93 16.18 17.53
C PRO A 621 33.34 15.95 16.97
N ARG A 622 34.01 17.04 16.57
CA ARG A 622 35.43 17.02 16.24
C ARG A 622 36.22 16.50 17.46
N GLN A 623 36.84 15.32 17.32
CA GLN A 623 37.94 14.92 18.19
C GLN A 623 39.11 15.87 17.90
N ASN A 624 39.30 16.86 18.76
CA ASN A 624 40.55 17.59 18.82
C ASN A 624 41.56 16.70 19.56
N HIS A 625 42.56 16.22 18.81
CA HIS A 625 43.81 15.74 19.40
C HIS A 625 44.61 16.94 19.90
N LEU A 626 44.87 16.95 21.21
CA LEU A 626 46.12 17.40 21.81
C LEU A 626 46.49 16.37 22.89
#